data_AF-A0A967IP53-F1
#
_entry.id   AF-A0A967IP53-F1
#
_cell.length_a   1.000
_cell.length_b   1.000
_cell.length_c   1.000
_cell.angle_alpha   90.00
_cell.angle_beta   90.00
_cell.angle_gamma   90.00
#
_symmetry.space_group_name_H-M   'P 1'
#
loop_
_entity.id
_entity.type
_entity.pdbx_description
1 polymer ?
#
loop_
_entity_poly.entity_id
_entity_poly.type
_entity_poly.pdbx_seq_one_letter_code
_entity_poly.pdbx_strand_id
1 'polypeptide(L)'
;MKIMHITRIIFICLLISSFSLEARMYQWRDPETGTTQFSGKPPSWYRSAERGPRVIVFDGGKVIDDTAIPLGPSQSRELRKQAMIKAEEDMQTAKAKARAAEQIKPFIDDQNNNSLTEPVIENTTTDSVVQKEEKLRSLEELTKEEMQAIIRELDKLVESEEELAEEPGS
;
A
#
# COMPACT_ATOMS: atom_id res chain seq x y z
N MET A 1 42.00 -6.84 -40.99
CA MET A 1 40.91 -5.85 -40.86
C MET A 1 39.49 -6.42 -40.71
N LYS A 2 39.11 -7.52 -41.39
CA LYS A 2 37.74 -8.07 -41.33
C LYS A 2 37.24 -8.45 -39.92
N ILE A 3 38.12 -8.96 -39.05
CA ILE A 3 37.78 -9.39 -37.70
C ILE A 3 37.32 -8.22 -36.81
N MET A 4 37.94 -7.04 -36.92
CA MET A 4 37.56 -5.84 -36.14
C MET A 4 36.16 -5.31 -36.48
N HIS A 5 35.70 -5.51 -37.71
CA HIS A 5 34.36 -5.08 -38.12
C HIS A 5 33.29 -6.03 -37.61
N ILE A 6 33.57 -7.34 -37.57
CA ILE A 6 32.64 -8.35 -37.06
C ILE A 6 32.39 -8.15 -35.56
N THR A 7 33.44 -7.93 -34.75
CA THR A 7 33.28 -7.70 -33.31
C THR A 7 32.46 -6.45 -33.00
N ARG A 8 32.66 -5.39 -33.80
CA ARG A 8 31.94 -4.13 -33.62
C ARG A 8 30.45 -4.26 -33.99
N ILE A 9 30.13 -5.04 -35.02
CA ILE A 9 28.73 -5.35 -35.39
C ILE A 9 28.06 -6.18 -34.29
N ILE A 10 28.74 -7.21 -33.76
CA ILE A 10 28.19 -8.04 -32.68
C ILE A 10 27.90 -7.19 -31.43
N PHE A 11 28.81 -6.27 -31.07
CA PHE A 11 28.61 -5.39 -29.93
C PHE A 11 27.41 -4.44 -30.11
N ILE A 12 27.22 -3.90 -31.32
CA ILE A 12 26.06 -3.08 -31.66
C ILE A 12 24.77 -3.90 -31.60
N CYS A 13 24.76 -5.12 -32.15
CA CYS A 13 23.60 -6.02 -32.06
C CYS A 13 23.26 -6.37 -30.60
N LEU A 14 24.27 -6.58 -29.75
CA LEU A 14 24.06 -6.89 -28.33
C LEU A 14 23.47 -5.69 -27.56
N LEU A 15 23.91 -4.47 -27.88
CA LEU A 15 23.35 -3.24 -27.31
C LEU A 15 21.89 -3.00 -27.75
N ILE A 16 21.56 -3.31 -28.99
CA ILE A 16 20.19 -3.18 -29.51
C ILE A 16 19.27 -4.25 -28.90
N SER A 17 19.76 -5.43 -28.52
CA SER A 17 18.92 -6.46 -27.89
C SER A 17 18.50 -6.16 -26.43
N SER A 18 19.00 -5.08 -25.83
CA SER A 18 18.63 -4.69 -24.46
C SER A 18 17.30 -3.93 -24.36
N PHE A 19 16.53 -3.81 -25.44
CA PHE A 19 15.21 -3.18 -25.36
C PHE A 19 14.32 -3.93 -24.37
N SER A 20 13.92 -3.19 -23.34
CA SER A 20 13.21 -3.66 -22.16
C SER A 20 12.04 -4.56 -22.53
N LEU A 21 12.03 -5.77 -21.98
CA LEU A 21 10.78 -6.47 -21.75
C LEU A 21 9.97 -5.58 -20.78
N GLU A 22 9.01 -4.83 -21.31
CA GLU A 22 8.01 -4.15 -20.50
C GLU A 22 7.17 -5.22 -19.80
N ALA A 23 7.58 -5.55 -18.57
CA ALA A 23 6.87 -6.47 -17.71
C ALA A 23 5.60 -5.76 -17.22
N ARG A 24 4.50 -5.97 -17.93
CA ARG A 24 3.18 -5.52 -17.50
C ARG A 24 2.62 -6.50 -16.47
N MET A 25 2.14 -5.98 -15.34
CA MET A 25 1.50 -6.76 -14.29
C MET A 25 0.12 -6.21 -13.99
N TYR A 26 -0.85 -7.10 -13.84
CA TYR A 26 -2.25 -6.81 -13.59
C TYR A 26 -2.58 -7.19 -12.16
N GLN A 27 -3.27 -6.31 -11.46
CA GLN A 27 -3.80 -6.54 -10.13
C GLN A 27 -5.31 -6.31 -10.15
N TRP A 28 -6.07 -7.22 -9.55
CA TRP A 28 -7.51 -7.04 -9.34
C TRP A 28 -7.93 -7.70 -8.03
N ARG A 29 -9.13 -7.36 -7.56
CA ARG A 29 -9.76 -8.05 -6.42
C ARG A 29 -10.72 -9.09 -6.95
N ASP A 30 -10.53 -10.34 -6.57
CA ASP A 30 -11.46 -11.42 -6.87
C ASP A 30 -12.78 -11.16 -6.11
N PRO A 31 -13.93 -11.06 -6.80
CA PRO A 31 -15.21 -10.76 -6.17
C PRO A 31 -15.74 -11.90 -5.30
N GLU A 32 -15.34 -13.16 -5.56
CA GLU A 32 -15.82 -14.32 -4.81
C GLU A 32 -15.06 -14.46 -3.49
N THR A 33 -13.73 -14.34 -3.55
CA THR A 33 -12.88 -14.54 -2.37
C THR A 33 -12.52 -13.24 -1.64
N GLY A 34 -12.70 -12.09 -2.29
CA GLY A 34 -12.26 -10.79 -1.77
C GLY A 34 -10.74 -10.62 -1.73
N THR A 35 -9.97 -11.58 -2.27
CA THR A 35 -8.51 -11.58 -2.27
C THR A 35 -7.96 -10.75 -3.43
N THR A 36 -6.79 -10.15 -3.23
CA THR A 36 -6.08 -9.44 -4.29
C THR A 36 -5.22 -10.42 -5.08
N GLN A 37 -5.41 -10.44 -6.40
CA GLN A 37 -4.68 -11.30 -7.33
C GLN A 37 -3.69 -10.49 -8.17
N PHE A 38 -2.59 -11.13 -8.57
CA PHE A 38 -1.56 -10.56 -9.45
C PHE A 38 -1.25 -11.50 -10.61
N SER A 39 -1.15 -10.97 -11.83
CA SER A 39 -0.80 -11.77 -13.02
C SER A 39 -0.02 -10.95 -14.03
N GLY A 40 0.96 -11.55 -14.70
CA GLY A 40 1.61 -10.94 -15.87
C GLY A 40 0.76 -10.98 -17.15
N LYS A 41 -0.38 -11.67 -17.11
CA LYS A 41 -1.36 -11.76 -18.21
C LYS A 41 -2.67 -11.10 -17.81
N PRO A 42 -3.35 -10.41 -18.73
CA PRO A 42 -4.67 -9.85 -18.43
C PRO A 42 -5.67 -10.96 -18.07
N PRO A 43 -6.60 -10.70 -17.12
CA PRO A 43 -7.71 -11.61 -16.84
C PRO A 43 -8.55 -11.89 -18.10
N SER A 44 -9.21 -13.05 -18.17
CA SER A 44 -10.03 -13.44 -19.33
C SER A 44 -11.16 -12.46 -19.62
N TRP A 45 -11.77 -11.89 -18.58
CA TRP A 45 -12.87 -10.93 -18.68
C TRP A 45 -12.41 -9.50 -18.98
N TYR A 46 -11.12 -9.19 -18.85
CA TYR A 46 -10.57 -7.83 -19.04
C TYR A 46 -10.81 -7.26 -20.44
N ARG A 47 -10.97 -8.13 -21.45
CA ARG A 47 -11.30 -7.75 -22.84
C ARG A 47 -12.74 -8.06 -23.23
N SER A 48 -13.58 -8.49 -22.28
CA SER A 48 -14.98 -8.78 -22.55
C SER A 48 -15.80 -7.48 -22.59
N ALA A 49 -16.96 -7.51 -23.24
CA ALA A 49 -17.89 -6.38 -23.23
C ALA A 49 -18.55 -6.17 -21.86
N GLU A 50 -18.51 -7.21 -21.01
CA GLU A 50 -19.04 -7.16 -19.65
C GLU A 50 -18.04 -6.46 -18.71
N ARG A 51 -18.57 -5.58 -17.86
CA ARG A 51 -17.73 -4.88 -16.88
C ARG A 51 -17.32 -5.85 -15.77
N GLY A 52 -16.04 -6.18 -15.73
CA GLY A 52 -15.44 -6.95 -14.65
C GLY A 52 -15.00 -6.11 -13.45
N PRO A 53 -14.33 -6.74 -12.47
CA PRO A 53 -13.68 -6.07 -11.34
C PRO A 53 -12.70 -4.97 -11.75
N ARG A 54 -12.40 -4.06 -10.81
CA ARG A 54 -11.39 -3.02 -11.03
C ARG A 54 -10.01 -3.65 -11.24
N VAL A 55 -9.31 -3.21 -12.29
CA VAL A 55 -7.96 -3.67 -12.66
C VAL A 55 -6.97 -2.52 -12.57
N ILE A 56 -5.91 -2.74 -11.80
CA ILE A 56 -4.73 -1.87 -11.74
C ILE A 56 -3.63 -2.52 -12.57
N VAL A 57 -3.01 -1.76 -13.46
CA VAL A 57 -1.95 -2.19 -14.35
C VAL A 57 -0.66 -1.50 -13.96
N PHE A 58 0.37 -2.28 -13.67
CA PHE A 58 1.74 -1.82 -13.49
C PHE A 58 2.48 -1.99 -14.81
N ASP A 59 2.91 -0.88 -15.40
CA ASP A 59 3.56 -0.88 -16.72
C ASP A 59 4.72 0.12 -16.73
N GLY A 60 5.95 -0.38 -16.94
CA GLY A 60 7.15 0.47 -16.99
C GLY A 60 7.33 1.38 -15.77
N GLY A 61 6.96 0.92 -14.57
CA GLY A 61 7.03 1.70 -13.33
C GLY A 61 5.87 2.69 -13.11
N LYS A 62 4.88 2.71 -14.01
CA LYS A 62 3.64 3.49 -13.87
C LYS A 62 2.51 2.61 -13.35
N VAL A 63 1.63 3.21 -12.55
CA VAL A 63 0.41 2.57 -12.05
C VAL A 63 -0.78 3.18 -12.80
N ILE A 64 -1.51 2.36 -13.55
CA ILE A 64 -2.64 2.75 -14.39
C ILE A 64 -3.89 2.04 -13.89
N ASP A 65 -4.95 2.79 -13.59
CA ASP A 65 -6.27 2.19 -13.34
C ASP A 65 -7.05 2.14 -14.64
N ASP A 66 -6.97 0.99 -15.30
CA ASP A 66 -7.53 0.82 -16.64
C ASP A 66 -9.07 0.72 -16.65
N THR A 67 -9.64 0.42 -15.50
CA THR A 67 -11.09 0.31 -15.29
C THR A 67 -11.71 1.54 -14.64
N ALA A 68 -10.93 2.62 -14.47
CA ALA A 68 -11.42 3.87 -13.91
C ALA A 68 -12.59 4.38 -14.76
N ILE A 69 -13.76 4.54 -14.13
CA ILE A 69 -14.86 5.26 -14.74
C ILE A 69 -14.42 6.73 -14.82
N PRO A 70 -14.39 7.36 -16.02
CA PRO A 70 -14.08 8.77 -16.12
C PRO A 70 -15.18 9.56 -15.40
N LEU A 71 -14.82 10.16 -14.27
CA LEU A 71 -15.73 10.99 -13.48
C LEU A 71 -15.48 12.46 -13.82
N GLY A 72 -16.56 13.23 -13.96
CA GLY A 72 -16.46 14.69 -14.07
C GLY A 72 -15.84 15.31 -12.81
N PRO A 73 -15.22 16.51 -12.90
CA PRO A 73 -14.54 17.14 -11.78
C PRO A 73 -15.47 17.42 -10.59
N SER A 74 -16.75 17.73 -10.83
CA SER A 74 -17.76 17.93 -9.78
C SER A 74 -18.08 16.63 -9.03
N GLN A 75 -18.36 15.54 -9.76
CA GLN A 75 -18.64 14.22 -9.18
C GLN A 75 -17.44 13.68 -8.40
N SER A 76 -16.22 13.87 -8.91
CA SER A 76 -15.00 13.46 -8.21
C SER A 76 -14.84 14.19 -6.87
N ARG A 77 -15.10 15.50 -6.82
CA ARG A 77 -15.06 16.26 -5.56
C ARG A 77 -16.12 15.78 -4.58
N GLU A 78 -17.32 15.48 -5.06
CA GLU A 78 -18.41 14.99 -4.22
C GLU A 78 -18.11 13.61 -3.61
N LEU A 79 -17.65 12.66 -4.42
CA LEU A 79 -17.25 11.33 -3.93
C LEU A 79 -16.11 11.39 -2.92
N ARG A 80 -15.16 12.33 -3.07
CA ARG A 80 -14.10 12.54 -2.07
C ARG A 80 -14.66 13.06 -0.75
N LYS A 81 -15.59 14.02 -0.79
CA LYS A 81 -16.25 14.52 0.43
C LYS A 81 -17.00 13.40 1.13
N GLN A 82 -17.75 12.59 0.39
CA GLN A 82 -18.48 11.45 0.94
C GLN A 82 -17.55 10.39 1.53
N ALA A 83 -16.43 10.11 0.87
CA ALA A 83 -15.41 9.20 1.41
C ALA A 83 -14.79 9.71 2.72
N MET A 84 -14.55 11.03 2.84
CA MET A 84 -14.07 11.63 4.09
C MET A 84 -15.09 11.52 5.22
N ILE A 85 -16.36 11.83 4.96
CA ILE A 85 -17.43 11.73 5.96
C ILE A 85 -17.54 10.29 6.46
N LYS A 86 -17.57 9.31 5.54
CA LYS A 86 -17.65 7.90 5.90
C LYS A 86 -16.44 7.43 6.72
N ALA A 87 -15.23 7.87 6.37
CA ALA A 87 -14.02 7.52 7.11
C ALA A 87 -14.06 8.07 8.55
N GLU A 88 -14.60 9.27 8.76
CA GLU A 88 -14.81 9.85 10.10
C GLU A 88 -15.83 9.04 10.91
N GLU A 89 -16.96 8.66 10.31
CA GLU A 89 -17.97 7.80 10.94
C GLU A 89 -17.38 6.44 11.33
N ASP A 90 -16.64 5.80 10.43
CA ASP A 90 -15.95 4.52 10.68
C ASP A 90 -14.94 4.67 11.83
N MET A 91 -14.19 5.77 11.90
CA MET A 91 -13.28 6.05 13.01
C MET A 91 -14.02 6.20 14.35
N GLN A 92 -15.15 6.92 14.37
CA GLN A 92 -15.93 7.11 15.59
C GLN A 92 -16.53 5.80 16.09
N THR A 93 -17.06 4.97 15.19
CA THR A 93 -17.58 3.64 15.56
C THR A 93 -16.47 2.70 16.04
N ALA A 94 -15.29 2.73 15.43
CA ALA A 94 -14.14 1.97 15.90
C ALA A 94 -13.69 2.41 17.30
N LYS A 95 -13.63 3.72 17.57
CA LYS A 95 -13.31 4.26 18.91
C LYS A 95 -14.36 3.86 19.95
N ALA A 96 -15.64 3.91 19.62
CA ALA A 96 -16.71 3.49 20.53
C ALA A 96 -16.60 1.99 20.87
N LYS A 97 -16.34 1.15 19.86
CA LYS A 97 -16.12 -0.30 20.05
C LYS A 97 -14.88 -0.58 20.89
N ALA A 98 -13.78 0.15 20.68
CA ALA A 98 -12.57 0.01 21.46
C ALA A 98 -12.81 0.33 22.95
N ARG A 99 -13.49 1.44 23.25
CA ARG A 99 -13.85 1.81 24.64
C ARG A 99 -14.78 0.78 25.29
N ALA A 100 -15.75 0.24 24.54
CA ALA A 100 -16.62 -0.82 25.06
C ALA A 100 -15.84 -2.10 25.37
N ALA A 101 -14.87 -2.48 24.52
CA ALA A 101 -13.99 -3.62 24.77
C ALA A 101 -13.10 -3.42 26.01
N GLU A 102 -12.56 -2.20 26.21
CA GLU A 102 -11.78 -1.85 27.41
C GLU A 102 -12.58 -2.01 28.71
N GLN A 103 -13.89 -1.69 28.70
CA GLN A 103 -14.76 -1.86 29.87
C GLN A 103 -15.09 -3.33 30.18
N ILE A 104 -15.07 -4.21 29.17
CA ILE A 104 -15.38 -5.63 29.33
C ILE A 104 -14.15 -6.43 29.77
N LYS A 105 -12.94 -5.98 29.41
CA LYS A 105 -11.67 -6.64 29.75
C LYS A 105 -11.54 -7.08 31.23
N PRO A 106 -11.83 -6.25 32.26
CA PRO A 106 -11.68 -6.68 33.65
C PRO A 106 -12.59 -7.86 34.02
N PHE A 107 -13.79 -7.97 33.43
CA PHE A 107 -14.71 -9.08 33.71
C PHE A 107 -14.26 -10.40 33.09
N ILE A 108 -13.56 -10.34 31.96
CA ILE A 108 -13.01 -11.54 31.29
C ILE A 108 -11.78 -12.04 32.06
N ASP A 109 -10.89 -11.13 32.49
CA ASP A 109 -9.68 -11.48 33.23
C ASP A 109 -10.01 -12.14 34.58
N ASP A 110 -11.08 -11.71 35.26
CA ASP A 110 -11.54 -12.32 36.52
C ASP A 110 -12.14 -13.73 36.34
N GLN A 111 -12.83 -14.00 35.22
CA GLN A 111 -13.35 -15.35 34.93
C GLN A 111 -12.24 -16.34 34.59
N ASN A 112 -11.18 -15.89 33.94
CA ASN A 112 -10.08 -16.77 33.52
C ASN A 112 -9.21 -17.23 34.71
N ASN A 113 -9.12 -16.42 35.77
CA ASN A 113 -8.39 -16.79 36.99
C ASN A 113 -9.15 -17.72 37.96
N ASN A 114 -10.43 -18.03 37.69
CA ASN A 114 -11.22 -18.92 38.56
C ASN A 114 -11.68 -20.22 37.88
N SER A 115 -11.22 -20.50 36.65
CA SER A 115 -11.44 -21.76 35.94
C SER A 115 -10.21 -22.66 36.04
N LEU A 116 -9.96 -23.18 37.24
CA LEU A 116 -9.06 -24.31 37.45
C LEU A 116 -9.73 -25.61 36.99
N THR A 117 -9.03 -26.31 36.09
CA THR A 117 -9.12 -27.75 35.76
C THR A 117 -10.08 -28.17 34.63
N GLU A 118 -9.56 -28.28 33.41
CA GLU A 118 -9.73 -29.46 32.53
C GLU A 118 -8.59 -29.53 31.48
N PRO A 119 -8.30 -30.71 30.90
CA PRO A 119 -6.95 -31.15 30.59
C PRO A 119 -6.33 -30.55 29.32
N VAL A 120 -5.04 -30.26 29.48
CA VAL A 120 -4.05 -29.95 28.45
C VAL A 120 -4.04 -31.05 27.38
N ILE A 121 -4.55 -30.73 26.18
CA ILE A 121 -4.10 -31.40 24.95
C ILE A 121 -2.92 -30.58 24.43
N GLU A 122 -1.75 -31.10 24.76
CA GLU A 122 -0.42 -30.73 24.29
C GLU A 122 -0.36 -30.86 22.77
N ASN A 123 -0.42 -29.74 22.04
CA ASN A 123 0.11 -29.63 20.68
C ASN A 123 0.93 -28.34 20.59
N THR A 124 2.18 -28.51 20.97
CA THR A 124 3.31 -27.58 20.93
C THR A 124 3.57 -27.04 19.52
N THR A 125 3.37 -25.74 19.32
CA THR A 125 4.27 -24.91 18.48
C THR A 125 4.11 -23.44 18.88
N THR A 126 4.82 -23.01 19.92
CA THR A 126 4.85 -21.59 20.30
C THR A 126 6.22 -21.25 20.86
N ASP A 127 7.19 -21.18 19.95
CA ASP A 127 8.55 -20.74 20.23
C ASP A 127 8.87 -19.57 19.28
N SER A 128 8.09 -18.48 19.37
CA SER A 128 8.37 -17.27 18.57
C SER A 128 7.73 -15.96 19.07
N VAL A 129 7.05 -15.95 20.23
CA VAL A 129 6.29 -14.75 20.66
C VAL A 129 7.13 -13.80 21.52
N VAL A 130 8.17 -14.28 22.21
CA VAL A 130 8.95 -13.45 23.14
C VAL A 130 10.00 -12.55 22.46
N GLN A 131 10.40 -12.83 21.20
CA GLN A 131 11.36 -11.97 20.48
C GLN A 131 10.72 -10.83 19.67
N LYS A 132 9.39 -10.75 19.58
CA LYS A 132 8.71 -9.78 18.70
C LYS A 132 8.48 -8.41 19.36
N GLU A 133 8.39 -8.34 20.69
CA GLU A 133 8.07 -7.09 21.40
C GLU A 133 9.28 -6.16 21.56
N GLU A 134 10.50 -6.70 21.70
CA GLU A 134 11.71 -5.88 21.84
C GLU A 134 12.11 -5.23 20.49
N LYS A 135 11.84 -5.91 19.37
CA LYS A 135 12.07 -5.37 18.01
C LYS A 135 11.02 -4.34 17.57
N LEU A 136 9.82 -4.35 18.15
CA LEU A 136 8.78 -3.35 17.83
C LEU A 136 9.09 -1.99 18.46
N ARG A 137 9.63 -1.96 19.69
CA ARG A 137 9.99 -0.71 20.37
C ARG A 137 11.15 0.02 19.70
N SER A 138 12.15 -0.71 19.19
CA SER A 138 13.26 -0.10 18.44
C SER A 138 12.85 0.42 17.05
N LEU A 139 11.75 -0.10 16.47
CA LEU A 139 11.21 0.36 15.19
C LEU A 139 10.36 1.63 15.35
N GLU A 140 9.60 1.75 16.44
CA GLU A 140 8.82 2.96 16.74
C GLU A 140 9.73 4.17 17.04
N GLU A 141 10.83 3.99 17.77
CA GLU A 141 11.76 5.09 18.05
C GLU A 141 12.50 5.57 16.78
N LEU A 142 12.88 4.67 15.88
CA LEU A 142 13.55 5.02 14.61
C LEU A 142 12.62 5.81 13.67
N THR A 143 11.32 5.48 13.65
CA THR A 143 10.34 6.15 12.76
C THR A 143 10.02 7.59 13.18
N LYS A 144 10.13 7.93 14.47
CA LYS A 144 9.80 9.28 14.96
C LYS A 144 10.84 10.31 14.52
N GLU A 145 12.11 9.93 14.51
CA GLU A 145 13.23 10.79 14.12
C GLU A 145 13.24 11.00 12.60
N GLU A 146 13.04 9.94 11.81
CA GLU A 146 12.90 10.03 10.35
C GLU A 146 11.68 10.89 9.96
N MET A 147 10.55 10.70 10.64
CA MET A 147 9.34 11.49 10.38
C MET A 147 9.53 12.96 10.73
N GLN A 148 10.26 13.29 11.81
CA GLN A 148 10.59 14.68 12.15
C GLN A 148 11.57 15.32 11.16
N ALA A 149 12.49 14.54 10.59
CA ALA A 149 13.40 15.04 9.55
C ALA A 149 12.62 15.41 8.27
N ILE A 150 11.68 14.55 7.85
CA ILE A 150 10.84 14.80 6.67
C ILE A 150 9.97 16.05 6.86
N ILE A 151 9.38 16.25 8.05
CA ILE A 151 8.57 17.45 8.33
C ILE A 151 9.43 18.72 8.21
N ARG A 152 10.64 18.73 8.77
CA ARG A 152 11.54 19.89 8.64
C ARG A 152 11.97 20.16 7.20
N GLU A 153 12.16 19.12 6.40
CA GLU A 153 12.50 19.28 4.98
C GLU A 153 11.34 19.89 4.19
N LEU A 154 10.10 19.49 4.50
CA LEU A 154 8.90 20.07 3.88
C LEU A 154 8.68 21.53 4.28
N ASP A 155 8.83 21.89 5.57
CA ASP A 155 8.70 23.28 6.02
C ASP A 155 9.70 24.19 5.31
N LYS A 156 10.94 23.72 5.11
CA LYS A 156 11.98 24.48 4.41
C LYS A 156 11.65 24.71 2.93
N LEU A 157 11.00 23.74 2.26
CA LEU A 157 10.58 23.89 0.87
C LEU A 157 9.45 24.90 0.74
N VAL A 158 8.47 24.89 1.66
CA VAL A 158 7.37 25.87 1.68
C VAL A 158 7.91 27.30 1.85
N GLU A 159 8.85 27.50 2.78
CA GLU A 159 9.46 28.81 3.03
C GLU A 159 10.27 29.30 1.81
N SER A 160 10.92 28.39 1.07
CA SER A 160 11.62 28.73 -0.17
C SER A 160 10.70 29.05 -1.37
N GLU A 161 9.50 28.48 -1.41
CA GLU A 161 8.49 28.84 -2.43
C GLU A 161 7.86 30.21 -2.15
N GLU A 162 7.70 30.57 -0.87
CA GLU A 162 7.17 31.87 -0.46
C GLU A 162 8.17 33.01 -0.76
N GLU A 163 9.47 32.78 -0.56
CA GLU A 163 10.54 33.74 -0.90
C GLU A 163 10.67 33.96 -2.42
N LEU A 164 10.37 32.96 -3.25
CA LEU A 164 10.33 33.09 -4.71
C LEU A 164 9.07 33.79 -5.24
N ALA A 165 7.99 33.81 -4.45
CA ALA A 165 6.75 34.51 -4.80
C ALA A 165 6.80 36.02 -4.52
N GLU A 166 7.79 36.49 -3.73
CA GLU A 166 7.97 37.89 -3.34
C GLU A 166 9.02 38.67 -4.17
N GLU A 167 9.46 38.19 -5.33
CA GLU A 167 10.10 39.08 -6.32
C GLU A 167 9.05 39.70 -7.26
N PRO A 168 8.48 40.89 -6.93
CA PRO A 168 7.69 41.64 -7.88
C PRO A 168 8.62 42.14 -8.99
N GLY A 169 8.32 41.73 -10.22
CA GLY A 169 9.00 42.19 -11.43
C GLY A 169 9.20 43.70 -11.43
N SER A 170 10.47 44.10 -11.48
CA SER A 170 10.90 45.45 -11.82
C SER A 170 11.12 45.60 -13.31
#